data_AF-A0A0G2GC70-F1
#
_entry.id   AF-A0A0G2GC70-F1
#
_cell.length_a   1.000
_cell.length_b   1.000
_cell.length_c   1.000
_cell.angle_alpha   90.00
_cell.angle_beta   90.00
_cell.angle_gamma   90.00
#
_symmetry.space_group_name_H-M   'P 1'
#
loop_
_entity.id
_entity.type
_entity.pdbx_description
1 polymer ?
#
loop_
_entity_poly.entity_id
_entity_poly.type
_entity_poly.pdbx_seq_one_letter_code
_entity_poly.pdbx_strand_id
1 'polypeptide(L)'
;MSVVKPTQAAAGGDWDEAHLVEALAALEQLQDQMDELRSIVPNLTAPFLVSQDSPEALSRDFKQAAIAEAKRLQAFERKWKSEDVQDILAHAAQSVKVNPDLTKGATITRYGWVDMAEKQQKPAKSKEKKSRGKGGDADDQTGSSSIEPTVTAFKEAHPNFQVGVDEGRIITV
;
A
#
# COMPACT_ATOMS: atom_id res chain seq x y z
N MET A 1 17.12 44.71 16.86
CA MET A 1 16.05 43.73 17.12
C MET A 1 15.08 43.81 15.96
N SER A 2 15.23 42.94 14.96
CA SER A 2 14.31 42.89 13.82
C SER A 2 13.44 41.66 13.96
N VAL A 3 12.17 41.89 14.31
CA VAL A 3 11.14 40.87 14.36
C VAL A 3 10.79 40.51 12.92
N VAL A 4 11.30 39.37 12.44
CA VAL A 4 10.83 38.77 11.18
C VAL A 4 9.47 38.16 11.47
N LYS A 5 8.44 38.87 11.01
CA LYS A 5 7.05 38.42 11.01
C LYS A 5 6.96 37.18 10.10
N PRO A 6 6.40 36.05 10.56
CA PRO A 6 6.18 34.91 9.68
C PRO A 6 5.13 35.31 8.64
N THR A 7 5.54 35.36 7.38
CA THR A 7 4.63 35.53 6.24
C THR A 7 3.68 34.34 6.24
N GLN A 8 2.45 34.66 6.60
CA GLN A 8 1.27 33.82 6.53
C GLN A 8 1.19 33.15 5.16
N ALA A 9 1.33 31.83 5.13
CA ALA A 9 1.08 31.01 3.95
C ALA A 9 -0.38 31.22 3.53
N ALA A 10 -0.57 31.68 2.30
CA ALA A 10 -1.87 31.71 1.66
C ALA A 10 -2.29 30.26 1.35
N ALA A 11 -2.84 29.56 2.34
CA ALA A 11 -3.50 28.27 2.18
C ALA A 11 -4.95 28.54 1.77
N GLY A 12 -5.23 28.39 0.47
CA GLY A 12 -6.56 28.62 -0.10
C GLY A 12 -6.59 28.43 -1.61
N GLY A 13 -5.92 27.41 -2.12
CA GLY A 13 -5.98 26.99 -3.53
C GLY A 13 -6.33 25.52 -3.62
N ASP A 14 -6.76 25.05 -4.80
CA ASP A 14 -7.27 23.70 -5.13
C ASP A 14 -6.47 22.49 -4.59
N TRP A 15 -5.27 22.71 -4.05
CA TRP A 15 -4.41 21.70 -3.44
C TRP A 15 -4.44 21.80 -1.92
N ASP A 16 -5.54 21.35 -1.32
CA ASP A 16 -5.63 21.19 0.13
C ASP A 16 -4.87 19.93 0.60
N GLU A 17 -4.76 19.76 1.92
CA GLU A 17 -4.05 18.63 2.51
C GLU A 17 -4.65 17.27 2.09
N ALA A 18 -5.97 17.20 1.90
CA ALA A 18 -6.64 15.96 1.50
C ALA A 18 -6.25 15.61 0.06
N HIS A 19 -6.31 16.57 -0.87
CA HIS A 19 -5.87 16.37 -2.26
C HIS A 19 -4.37 16.03 -2.34
N LEU A 20 -3.52 16.62 -1.49
CA LEU A 20 -2.09 16.27 -1.45
C LEU A 20 -1.86 14.81 -1.00
N VAL A 21 -2.63 14.33 -0.02
CA VAL A 21 -2.56 12.93 0.43
C VAL A 21 -3.03 11.97 -0.68
N GLU A 22 -4.12 12.30 -1.37
CA GLU A 22 -4.60 11.50 -2.51
C GLU A 22 -3.59 11.50 -3.67
N ALA A 23 -2.96 12.64 -3.95
CA ALA A 23 -1.92 12.74 -4.96
C ALA A 23 -0.68 11.89 -4.62
N LEU A 24 -0.24 11.92 -3.35
CA LEU A 24 0.87 11.08 -2.88
C LEU A 24 0.51 9.59 -2.96
N ALA A 25 -0.72 9.21 -2.63
CA ALA A 25 -1.21 7.84 -2.80
C ALA A 25 -1.19 7.40 -4.27
N ALA A 26 -1.60 8.28 -5.19
CA ALA A 26 -1.55 8.00 -6.62
C ALA A 26 -0.12 7.83 -7.15
N LEU A 27 0.83 8.65 -6.66
CA LEU A 27 2.25 8.53 -6.99
C LEU A 27 2.88 7.24 -6.42
N GLU A 28 2.49 6.83 -5.21
CA GLU A 28 2.91 5.56 -4.61
C GLU A 28 2.47 4.37 -5.48
N GLN A 29 1.19 4.31 -5.87
CA GLN A 29 0.69 3.25 -6.77
C GLN A 29 1.40 3.24 -8.13
N LEU A 30 1.71 4.42 -8.68
CA LEU A 30 2.41 4.55 -9.94
C LEU A 30 3.84 4.03 -9.84
N GLN A 31 4.48 4.25 -8.69
CA GLN A 31 5.80 3.71 -8.41
C GLN A 31 5.77 2.19 -8.32
N ASP A 32 4.77 1.60 -7.65
CA ASP A 32 4.61 0.14 -7.60
C ASP A 32 4.46 -0.45 -9.01
N GLN A 33 3.68 0.21 -9.88
CA GLN A 33 3.55 -0.20 -11.28
C GLN A 33 4.89 -0.12 -12.04
N MET A 34 5.70 0.93 -11.82
CA MET A 34 7.05 1.01 -12.40
C MET A 34 7.97 -0.10 -11.90
N ASP A 35 7.85 -0.46 -10.63
CA ASP A 35 8.61 -1.55 -10.03
C ASP A 35 8.20 -2.90 -10.67
N GLU A 36 6.91 -3.12 -10.92
CA GLU A 36 6.42 -4.28 -11.67
C GLU A 36 6.93 -4.35 -13.11
N LEU A 37 7.06 -3.22 -13.81
CA LEU A 37 7.57 -3.20 -15.19
C LEU A 37 9.00 -3.75 -15.30
N ARG A 38 9.79 -3.67 -14.22
CA ARG A 38 11.14 -4.27 -14.19
C ARG A 38 11.11 -5.79 -14.33
N SER A 39 9.99 -6.42 -14.00
CA SER A 39 9.79 -7.86 -14.11
C SER A 39 9.42 -8.31 -15.53
N ILE A 40 9.15 -7.40 -16.48
CA ILE A 40 8.75 -7.76 -17.85
C ILE A 40 9.79 -8.66 -18.52
N VAL A 41 11.06 -8.24 -18.53
CA VAL A 41 12.13 -8.99 -19.21
C VAL A 41 12.38 -10.35 -18.55
N PRO A 42 12.50 -10.45 -17.20
CA PRO A 42 12.53 -11.73 -16.52
C PRO A 42 11.33 -12.64 -16.86
N ASN A 43 10.10 -12.10 -16.90
CA ASN A 43 8.91 -12.90 -17.19
C ASN A 43 8.85 -13.38 -18.65
N LEU A 44 9.28 -12.55 -19.60
CA LEU A 44 9.38 -12.94 -21.01
C LEU A 44 10.43 -14.02 -21.25
N THR A 45 11.50 -14.01 -20.45
CA THR A 45 12.61 -14.97 -20.58
C THR A 45 12.39 -16.25 -19.77
N ALA A 46 11.53 -16.21 -18.76
CA ALA A 46 11.24 -17.34 -17.87
C ALA A 46 10.92 -18.67 -18.58
N PRO A 47 10.12 -18.71 -19.68
CA PRO A 47 9.85 -19.97 -20.39
C PRO A 47 11.09 -20.66 -20.96
N PHE A 48 12.15 -19.89 -21.27
CA PHE A 48 13.41 -20.41 -21.80
C PHE A 48 14.38 -20.90 -20.71
N LEU A 49 14.13 -20.55 -19.45
CA LEU A 49 14.97 -20.93 -18.31
C LEU A 49 14.57 -22.28 -17.70
N VAL A 50 13.41 -22.81 -18.08
CA VAL A 50 12.84 -24.05 -17.54
C VAL A 50 12.86 -25.13 -18.63
N SER A 51 13.11 -26.38 -18.26
CA SER A 51 12.96 -27.52 -19.17
C SER A 51 11.50 -27.65 -19.63
N GLN A 52 11.29 -27.71 -20.94
CA GLN A 52 9.97 -27.79 -21.55
C GLN A 52 9.72 -29.18 -22.10
N ASP A 53 8.48 -29.67 -21.98
CA ASP A 53 8.09 -30.99 -22.48
C ASP A 53 8.07 -31.05 -24.03
N SER A 54 7.83 -29.90 -24.68
CA SER A 54 7.86 -29.79 -26.15
C SER A 54 8.07 -28.35 -26.65
N PRO A 55 8.45 -28.16 -27.93
CA PRO A 55 8.53 -26.83 -28.55
C PRO A 55 7.20 -26.07 -28.56
N GLU A 56 6.07 -26.77 -28.66
CA GLU A 56 4.73 -26.18 -28.61
C GLU A 56 4.41 -25.63 -27.23
N ALA A 57 4.80 -26.35 -26.16
CA ALA A 57 4.66 -25.88 -24.79
C ALA A 57 5.45 -24.58 -24.55
N LEU A 58 6.71 -24.53 -25.00
CA LEU A 58 7.53 -23.31 -24.96
C LEU A 58 6.85 -22.13 -25.69
N SER A 59 6.37 -22.38 -26.92
CA SER A 59 5.70 -21.35 -27.73
C SER A 59 4.45 -20.81 -27.07
N ARG A 60 3.63 -21.68 -26.48
CA ARG A 60 2.41 -21.33 -25.74
C ARG A 60 2.76 -20.46 -24.53
N ASP A 61 3.71 -20.90 -23.71
CA ASP A 61 4.04 -20.24 -22.45
C ASP A 61 4.69 -18.88 -22.71
N PHE A 62 5.56 -18.78 -23.71
CA PHE A 62 6.11 -17.50 -24.17
C PHE A 62 5.03 -16.53 -24.66
N LYS A 63 4.08 -16.99 -25.50
CA LYS A 63 2.97 -16.14 -25.96
C LYS A 63 2.12 -15.66 -24.79
N GLN A 64 1.85 -16.52 -23.82
CA GLN A 64 1.07 -16.17 -22.65
C GLN A 64 1.77 -15.12 -21.79
N ALA A 65 3.07 -15.30 -21.54
CA ALA A 65 3.89 -14.29 -20.87
C ALA A 65 3.88 -12.96 -21.63
N ALA A 66 4.09 -12.98 -22.96
CA ALA A 66 4.09 -11.77 -23.78
C ALA A 66 2.75 -11.02 -23.75
N ILE A 67 1.62 -11.73 -23.80
CA ILE A 67 0.30 -11.11 -23.69
C ILE A 67 0.08 -10.49 -22.31
N ALA A 68 0.48 -11.17 -21.24
CA ALA A 68 0.35 -10.67 -19.87
C ALA A 68 1.20 -9.40 -19.66
N GLU A 69 2.46 -9.41 -20.09
CA GLU A 69 3.34 -8.26 -19.95
C GLU A 69 2.92 -7.08 -20.84
N ALA A 70 2.42 -7.33 -22.05
CA ALA A 70 1.86 -6.28 -22.89
C ALA A 70 0.65 -5.60 -22.24
N LYS A 71 -0.23 -6.37 -21.58
CA LYS A 71 -1.36 -5.81 -20.83
C LYS A 71 -0.90 -4.96 -19.64
N ARG A 72 0.13 -5.42 -18.90
CA ARG A 72 0.71 -4.67 -17.77
C ARG A 72 1.28 -3.33 -18.24
N LEU A 73 2.06 -3.33 -19.33
CA LEU A 73 2.61 -2.10 -19.92
C LEU A 73 1.49 -1.14 -20.36
N GLN A 74 0.45 -1.66 -21.02
CA GLN A 74 -0.70 -0.84 -21.42
C GLN A 74 -1.48 -0.27 -20.23
N ALA A 75 -1.58 -1.00 -19.12
CA ALA A 75 -2.23 -0.50 -17.91
C ALA A 75 -1.43 0.65 -17.30
N PHE A 76 -0.10 0.48 -17.19
CA PHE A 76 0.79 1.55 -16.73
C PHE A 76 0.70 2.78 -17.64
N GLU A 77 0.78 2.62 -18.97
CA GLU A 77 0.71 3.76 -19.88
C GLU A 77 -0.59 4.54 -19.77
N ARG A 78 -1.73 3.84 -19.59
CA ARG A 78 -3.03 4.49 -19.40
C ARG A 78 -3.06 5.29 -18.11
N LYS A 79 -2.54 4.75 -17.01
CA LYS A 79 -2.49 5.44 -15.72
C LYS A 79 -1.51 6.61 -15.77
N TRP A 80 -0.32 6.41 -16.31
CA TRP A 80 0.68 7.46 -16.49
C TRP A 80 0.14 8.64 -17.30
N LYS A 81 -0.60 8.37 -18.38
CA LYS A 81 -1.20 9.40 -19.26
C LYS A 81 -2.56 9.91 -18.76
N SER A 82 -3.05 9.48 -17.59
CA SER A 82 -4.33 9.97 -17.08
C SER A 82 -4.22 11.43 -16.67
N GLU A 83 -5.32 12.16 -16.80
CA GLU A 83 -5.39 13.59 -16.45
C GLU A 83 -4.94 13.82 -15.00
N ASP A 84 -5.46 13.03 -14.06
CA ASP A 84 -5.08 13.11 -12.64
C ASP A 84 -3.56 13.03 -12.40
N VAL A 85 -2.87 12.07 -13.03
CA VAL A 85 -1.42 11.89 -12.84
C VAL A 85 -0.66 13.04 -13.51
N GLN A 86 -1.10 13.47 -14.69
CA GLN A 86 -0.47 14.59 -15.39
C GLN A 86 -0.64 15.90 -14.62
N ASP A 87 -1.79 16.13 -13.98
CA ASP A 87 -2.03 17.30 -13.15
C ASP A 87 -1.16 17.30 -11.88
N ILE A 88 -1.04 16.16 -11.20
CA ILE A 88 -0.12 15.98 -10.06
C ILE A 88 1.32 16.30 -10.47
N LEU A 89 1.79 15.75 -11.59
CA LEU A 89 3.16 15.99 -12.08
C LEU A 89 3.37 17.45 -12.49
N ALA A 90 2.37 18.08 -13.11
CA ALA A 90 2.42 19.50 -13.46
C ALA A 90 2.46 20.39 -12.21
N HIS A 91 1.63 20.10 -11.22
CA HIS A 91 1.63 20.81 -9.94
C HIS A 91 2.97 20.65 -9.22
N ALA A 92 3.50 19.43 -9.13
CA ALA A 92 4.82 19.18 -8.54
C ALA A 92 5.92 19.97 -9.26
N ALA A 93 5.93 20.00 -10.60
CA ALA A 93 6.89 20.76 -11.38
C ALA A 93 6.78 22.28 -11.16
N GLN A 94 5.56 22.81 -10.97
CA GLN A 94 5.35 24.21 -10.62
C GLN A 94 5.82 24.51 -9.19
N SER A 95 5.50 23.63 -8.24
CA SER A 95 5.88 23.75 -6.84
C SER A 95 7.40 23.82 -6.66
N VAL A 96 8.16 22.98 -7.38
CA VAL A 96 9.64 23.00 -7.38
C VAL A 96 10.21 24.32 -7.91
N LYS A 97 9.55 24.96 -8.88
CA LYS A 97 9.99 26.27 -9.40
C LYS A 97 9.82 27.38 -8.36
N VAL A 98 8.74 27.29 -7.57
CA VAL A 98 8.43 28.27 -6.52
C VAL A 98 9.29 28.03 -5.28
N ASN A 99 9.50 26.77 -4.90
CA ASN A 99 10.31 26.35 -3.78
C ASN A 99 11.31 25.26 -4.20
N PRO A 100 12.53 25.66 -4.62
CA PRO A 100 13.53 24.72 -5.11
C PRO A 100 14.23 23.92 -4.00
N ASP A 101 14.08 24.32 -2.73
CA ASP A 101 14.66 23.58 -1.61
C ASP A 101 13.79 22.38 -1.25
N LEU A 102 14.23 21.20 -1.70
CA LEU A 102 13.57 19.92 -1.46
C LEU A 102 14.15 19.15 -0.26
N THR A 103 15.05 19.75 0.53
CA THR A 103 15.72 19.06 1.65
C THR A 103 14.73 18.50 2.67
N LYS A 104 13.60 19.17 2.90
CA LYS A 104 12.52 18.69 3.77
C LYS A 104 11.86 17.42 3.23
N GLY A 105 11.80 17.27 1.90
CA GLY A 105 11.25 16.09 1.23
C GLY A 105 11.98 14.80 1.60
N ALA A 106 13.27 14.87 1.96
CA ALA A 106 14.05 13.71 2.38
C ALA A 106 13.56 13.07 3.70
N THR A 107 12.79 13.82 4.50
CA THR A 107 12.20 13.31 5.76
C THR A 107 10.81 12.71 5.57
N ILE A 108 10.23 12.84 4.39
CA ILE A 108 8.89 12.35 4.08
C ILE A 108 8.96 10.86 3.74
N THR A 109 8.02 10.07 4.27
CA THR A 109 7.95 8.63 3.99
C THR A 109 7.58 8.38 2.53
N ARG A 110 8.24 7.40 1.92
CA ARG A 110 7.98 7.00 0.53
C ARG A 110 6.66 6.21 0.36
N TYR A 111 6.25 5.50 1.40
CA TYR A 111 5.11 4.57 1.39
C TYR A 111 4.12 4.89 2.50
N GLY A 112 2.91 4.34 2.38
CA GLY A 112 1.83 4.45 3.38
C GLY A 112 0.80 5.54 3.07
N TRP A 113 0.92 6.22 1.94
CA TRP A 113 -0.02 7.26 1.50
C TRP A 113 -1.35 6.65 1.05
N VAL A 114 -1.33 5.47 0.44
CA VAL A 114 -2.55 4.73 0.08
C VAL A 114 -3.40 4.45 1.33
N ASP A 115 -2.78 3.94 2.40
CA ASP A 115 -3.46 3.68 3.67
C ASP A 115 -4.00 4.97 4.32
N MET A 116 -3.26 6.08 4.18
CA MET A 116 -3.68 7.38 4.71
C MET A 116 -4.88 7.93 3.93
N ALA A 117 -4.86 7.87 2.60
CA ALA A 117 -5.98 8.29 1.76
C ALA A 117 -7.25 7.46 2.06
N GLU A 118 -7.12 6.14 2.20
CA GLU A 118 -8.26 5.29 2.58
C GLU A 118 -8.85 5.64 3.95
N LYS A 119 -8.00 5.99 4.92
CA LYS A 119 -8.45 6.39 6.27
C LYS A 119 -9.17 7.73 6.25
N GLN A 120 -8.77 8.66 5.39
CA GLN A 120 -9.45 9.94 5.22
C GLN A 120 -10.84 9.80 4.57
N GLN A 121 -11.00 8.81 3.68
CA GLN A 121 -12.28 8.55 3.01
C GLN A 121 -13.29 7.75 3.86
N LYS A 122 -12.85 7.06 4.91
CA LYS A 122 -13.77 6.35 5.84
C LYS A 122 -14.37 7.38 6.81
N PRO A 123 -15.67 7.72 6.73
CA PRO A 123 -16.28 8.62 7.70
C PRO A 123 -16.13 8.00 9.08
N ALA A 124 -15.70 8.80 10.06
CA ALA A 124 -15.71 8.42 11.45
C ALA A 124 -17.11 7.90 11.78
N LYS A 125 -17.27 6.58 11.89
CA LYS A 125 -18.52 5.98 12.33
C LYS A 125 -18.87 6.70 13.62
N SER A 126 -19.99 7.42 13.57
CA SER A 126 -20.55 8.14 14.69
C SER A 126 -20.47 7.23 15.92
N LYS A 127 -19.80 7.72 16.97
CA LYS A 127 -20.09 7.27 18.33
C LYS A 127 -21.53 7.70 18.62
N GLU A 128 -22.49 6.94 18.09
CA GLU A 128 -23.88 7.07 18.44
C GLU A 128 -24.00 6.66 19.90
N LYS A 129 -24.12 7.69 20.74
CA LYS A 129 -24.33 7.63 22.18
C LYS A 129 -25.68 6.95 22.45
N LYS A 130 -25.74 5.62 22.34
CA LYS A 130 -26.85 4.84 22.87
C LYS A 130 -26.65 4.73 24.37
N SER A 131 -27.30 5.63 25.08
CA SER A 131 -27.39 5.62 26.54
C SER A 131 -27.95 4.29 27.04
N ARG A 132 -27.10 3.58 27.79
CA ARG A 132 -27.42 2.91 29.07
C ARG A 132 -28.30 1.66 28.98
N GLY A 133 -27.61 0.52 28.91
CA GLY A 133 -28.13 -0.83 29.20
C GLY A 133 -27.05 -1.80 29.66
N LYS A 134 -26.39 -1.48 30.79
CA LYS A 134 -25.79 -2.37 31.80
C LYS A 134 -24.96 -3.61 31.36
N GLY A 135 -23.65 -3.52 31.60
CA GLY A 135 -22.67 -4.61 31.64
C GLY A 135 -21.31 -4.00 31.30
N GLY A 136 -20.50 -3.57 32.26
CA GLY A 136 -19.65 -4.45 33.06
C GLY A 136 -18.24 -4.33 32.48
N ASP A 137 -17.30 -3.74 33.23
CA ASP A 137 -15.92 -3.47 32.83
C ASP A 137 -15.26 -4.68 32.16
N ALA A 138 -14.57 -4.46 31.04
CA ALA A 138 -13.54 -5.36 30.56
C ALA A 138 -12.52 -4.57 29.73
N ASP A 139 -11.42 -4.29 30.43
CA ASP A 139 -10.08 -4.06 29.93
C ASP A 139 -9.79 -4.86 28.65
N ASP A 140 -9.07 -4.25 27.72
CA ASP A 140 -8.56 -4.87 26.50
C ASP A 140 -7.39 -5.81 26.85
N GLN A 141 -7.70 -6.90 27.55
CA GLN A 141 -6.82 -8.05 27.68
C GLN A 141 -7.32 -9.12 26.71
N THR A 142 -6.58 -9.30 25.62
CA THR A 142 -6.56 -10.54 24.84
C THR A 142 -6.05 -11.67 25.73
N GLY A 143 -6.90 -12.15 26.62
CA GLY A 143 -6.60 -13.22 27.55
C GLY A 143 -6.28 -14.51 26.81
N SER A 144 -5.25 -15.21 27.28
CA SER A 144 -4.81 -16.55 26.86
C SER A 144 -5.96 -17.54 26.62
N SER A 145 -7.08 -17.39 27.32
CA SER A 145 -8.29 -18.19 27.16
C SER A 145 -8.92 -18.17 25.75
N SER A 146 -8.67 -17.13 24.93
CA SER A 146 -9.25 -17.05 23.58
C SER A 146 -8.42 -17.78 22.50
N ILE A 147 -7.16 -18.13 22.81
CA ILE A 147 -6.20 -18.69 21.84
C ILE A 147 -6.14 -20.23 21.96
N GLU A 148 -6.41 -20.76 23.15
CA GLU A 148 -6.45 -22.20 23.48
C GLU A 148 -7.33 -23.03 22.51
N PRO A 149 -8.56 -22.62 22.12
CA PRO A 149 -9.40 -23.43 21.23
C PRO A 149 -8.81 -23.55 19.83
N THR A 150 -8.23 -22.46 19.32
CA THR A 150 -7.64 -22.39 17.99
C THR A 150 -6.34 -23.20 17.91
N VAL A 151 -5.50 -23.13 18.94
CA VAL A 151 -4.25 -23.91 19.01
C VAL A 151 -4.54 -25.41 19.15
N THR A 152 -5.59 -25.79 19.89
CA THR A 152 -6.01 -27.19 20.02
C THR A 152 -6.47 -27.76 18.67
N ALA A 153 -7.36 -27.04 17.96
CA ALA A 153 -7.82 -27.45 16.64
C ALA A 153 -6.67 -27.58 15.62
N PHE A 154 -5.65 -26.73 15.72
CA PHE A 154 -4.48 -26.81 14.85
C PHE A 154 -3.60 -28.03 15.15
N LYS A 155 -3.38 -28.38 16.43
CA LYS A 155 -2.62 -29.57 16.82
C LYS A 155 -3.28 -30.87 16.35
N GLU A 156 -4.61 -30.93 16.40
CA GLU A 156 -5.38 -32.07 15.90
C GLU A 156 -5.24 -32.25 14.38
N ALA A 157 -5.25 -31.14 13.63
CA ALA A 157 -5.09 -31.16 12.18
C ALA A 157 -3.64 -31.45 11.72
N HIS A 158 -2.65 -31.14 12.57
CA HIS A 158 -1.24 -31.15 12.19
C HIS A 158 -0.34 -31.76 13.29
N PRO A 159 -0.34 -33.10 13.45
CA PRO A 159 0.38 -33.78 14.54
C PRO A 159 1.92 -33.67 14.46
N ASN A 160 2.46 -33.21 13.33
CA ASN A 160 3.89 -33.01 13.14
C ASN A 160 4.40 -31.66 13.65
N PHE A 161 3.52 -30.76 14.09
CA PHE A 161 3.89 -29.43 14.55
C PHE A 161 3.81 -29.33 16.08
N GLN A 162 4.90 -28.92 16.71
CA GLN A 162 4.93 -28.63 18.15
C GLN A 162 4.61 -27.15 18.35
N VAL A 163 3.38 -26.86 18.79
CA VAL A 163 2.94 -25.48 19.05
C VAL A 163 2.76 -25.28 20.56
N GLY A 164 3.51 -24.33 21.13
CA GLY A 164 3.36 -23.87 22.51
C GLY A 164 2.65 -22.53 22.58
N VAL A 165 1.92 -22.29 23.67
CA VAL A 165 1.37 -20.95 23.98
C VAL A 165 2.12 -20.45 25.21
N ASP A 166 2.88 -19.37 25.06
CA ASP A 166 3.52 -18.67 26.17
C ASP A 166 3.12 -17.19 26.11
N GLU A 167 2.68 -16.64 27.24
CA GLU A 167 2.25 -15.24 27.40
C GLU A 167 1.35 -14.68 26.26
N GLY A 168 0.42 -15.50 25.75
CA GLY A 168 -0.51 -15.07 24.69
C GLY A 168 0.11 -14.98 23.28
N ARG A 169 1.30 -15.55 23.08
CA ARG A 169 1.95 -15.69 21.77
C ARG A 169 2.07 -17.15 21.38
N ILE A 170 1.79 -17.44 20.11
CA ILE A 170 1.97 -18.76 19.52
C ILE A 170 3.45 -18.91 19.17
N ILE A 171 4.12 -19.90 19.76
CA ILE A 171 5.51 -20.25 19.46
C ILE A 171 5.52 -21.60 18.76
N THR A 172 6.15 -21.65 17.59
CA THR A 172 6.50 -22.90 16.89
C THR A 172 7.84 -23.37 17.42
N VAL A 173 7.91 -24.60 17.94
CA VAL A 173 9.15 -25.27 18.39
C VAL A 173 9.59 -26.29 17.36
#